data_AF-A0ABC8JT01-F1
#
_entry.id   AF-A0ABC8JT01-F1
#
_cell.length_a   1.000
_cell.length_b   1.000
_cell.length_c   1.000
_cell.angle_alpha   90.00
_cell.angle_beta   90.00
_cell.angle_gamma   90.00
#
_symmetry.space_group_name_H-M   'P 1'
#
loop_
_entity.id
_entity.type
_entity.pdbx_description
1 polymer ?
#
loop_
_entity_poly.entity_id
_entity_poly.type
_entity_poly.pdbx_seq_one_letter_code
_entity_poly.pdbx_strand_id
1 'polypeptide(L)'
;MGNILGRKKTVKIMKTNGKSFKLKTPVKAGAVVKDFPGHVLFESESVKRFGIRAKPLDPKQYLETKRVYFMVQLPRWKVRTPRRVGLGIQVGAKERLENLKLSRSEVDEKEREVVTSVKLKLPKWQVEKLWKESESVSDFYNKIRSLCLLNIPNGLII
;
A
#
# COMPACT_ATOMS: atom_id res chain seq x y z
N MET A 1 37.14 31.86 35.65
CA MET A 1 37.21 32.32 34.23
C MET A 1 36.09 31.63 33.47
N GLY A 2 35.07 32.38 33.03
CA GLY A 2 33.81 31.84 32.52
C GLY A 2 33.82 31.60 31.00
N ASN A 3 33.68 30.34 30.58
CA ASN A 3 33.50 29.98 29.18
C ASN A 3 32.02 30.07 28.78
N ILE A 4 31.48 31.29 28.67
CA ILE A 4 30.18 31.52 28.03
C ILE A 4 30.45 31.79 26.54
N LEU A 5 31.04 30.81 25.84
CA LEU A 5 31.15 30.86 24.39
C LEU A 5 29.73 30.66 23.84
N GLY A 6 29.07 31.77 23.49
CA GLY A 6 27.70 31.83 23.01
C GLY A 6 27.42 30.71 22.01
N ARG A 7 26.75 29.65 22.48
CA ARG A 7 26.48 28.45 21.69
C ARG A 7 25.56 28.87 20.54
N LYS A 8 26.15 29.06 19.35
CA LYS A 8 25.42 29.37 18.12
C LYS A 8 24.28 28.35 17.97
N LYS A 9 23.05 28.85 17.98
CA LYS A 9 21.81 28.08 17.86
C LYS A 9 21.79 27.38 16.49
N THR A 10 22.29 26.15 16.46
CA THR A 10 22.41 25.34 15.25
C THR A 10 21.51 24.11 15.34
N VAL A 11 21.05 23.67 14.17
CA VAL A 11 20.27 22.45 13.98
C VAL A 11 21.06 21.48 13.12
N LYS A 12 21.02 20.19 13.44
CA LYS A 12 21.72 19.15 12.67
C LYS A 12 20.76 18.44 11.74
N ILE A 13 21.10 18.36 10.47
CA ILE A 13 20.34 17.61 9.46
C ILE A 13 21.20 16.44 8.99
N MET A 14 20.63 15.24 8.99
CA MET A 14 21.32 14.01 8.65
C MET A 14 20.61 13.32 7.49
N LYS A 15 21.38 13.01 6.44
CA LYS A 15 20.89 12.26 5.28
C LYS A 15 20.92 10.76 5.59
N THR A 16 20.18 9.98 4.82
CA THR A 16 20.22 8.50 4.86
C THR A 16 21.63 7.94 4.64
N ASN A 17 22.50 8.66 3.92
CA ASN A 17 23.88 8.25 3.63
C ASN A 17 24.84 8.44 4.83
N GLY A 18 24.34 8.76 6.02
CA GLY A 18 25.15 9.06 7.21
C GLY A 18 25.82 10.45 7.22
N LYS A 19 25.87 11.14 6.06
CA LYS A 19 26.35 12.53 5.97
C LYS A 19 25.43 13.48 6.74
N SER A 20 26.02 14.38 7.54
CA SER A 20 25.28 15.38 8.30
C SER A 20 25.89 16.76 8.17
N PHE A 21 25.05 17.79 8.24
CA PHE A 21 25.46 19.19 8.19
C PHE A 21 24.67 20.00 9.21
N LYS A 22 25.22 21.14 9.64
CA LYS A 22 24.61 22.01 10.64
C LYS A 22 24.14 23.30 9.99
N LEU A 23 22.91 23.71 10.27
CA LEU A 23 22.35 25.00 9.83
C LEU A 23 22.19 25.92 11.03
N LYS A 24 22.39 27.23 10.83
CA LYS A 24 22.05 28.25 11.83
C LYS A 24 20.53 28.44 11.83
N THR A 25 19.93 28.49 13.01
CA THR A 25 18.48 28.78 13.17
C THR A 25 18.25 30.28 13.30
N PRO A 26 17.06 30.82 12.98
CA PRO A 26 15.84 30.14 12.56
C PRO A 26 15.81 29.79 11.06
N VAL A 27 15.50 28.54 10.73
CA VAL A 27 15.34 28.06 9.35
C VAL A 27 14.04 27.27 9.25
N LYS A 28 13.27 27.48 8.19
CA LYS A 28 12.05 26.72 7.91
C LYS A 28 12.40 25.38 7.26
N ALA A 29 11.64 24.32 7.59
CA ALA A 29 11.82 23.00 7.00
C ALA A 29 11.72 23.05 5.46
N GLY A 30 10.77 23.81 4.92
CA GLY A 30 10.59 23.97 3.48
C GLY A 30 11.78 24.63 2.78
N ALA A 31 12.55 25.50 3.45
CA ALA A 31 13.74 26.10 2.85
C ALA A 31 14.83 25.05 2.60
N VAL A 32 15.00 24.09 3.51
CA VAL A 32 15.95 23.00 3.35
C VAL A 32 15.49 22.01 2.27
N VAL A 33 14.20 21.70 2.23
CA VAL A 33 13.65 20.72 1.27
C VAL A 33 13.67 21.25 -0.17
N LYS A 34 13.64 22.58 -0.37
CA LYS A 34 13.76 23.19 -1.72
C LYS A 34 15.03 22.78 -2.44
N ASP A 35 16.14 22.68 -1.73
CA ASP A 35 17.44 22.28 -2.31
C ASP A 35 17.49 20.78 -2.66
N PHE A 36 16.54 19.98 -2.13
CA PHE A 36 16.52 18.53 -2.26
C PHE A 36 15.13 18.02 -2.67
N PRO A 37 14.77 18.07 -3.97
CA PRO A 37 13.46 17.65 -4.45
C PRO A 37 13.20 16.17 -4.14
N GLY A 38 11.96 15.86 -3.74
CA GLY A 38 11.55 14.49 -3.36
C GLY A 38 12.07 14.01 -2.00
N HIS A 39 12.73 14.87 -1.24
CA HIS A 39 13.13 14.60 0.13
C HIS A 39 12.11 15.19 1.11
N VAL A 40 12.02 14.56 2.27
CA VAL A 40 11.16 15.00 3.36
C VAL A 40 11.95 14.98 4.67
N LEU A 41 11.67 15.92 5.54
CA LEU A 41 12.31 16.04 6.85
C LEU A 41 11.47 15.34 7.92
N PHE A 42 12.16 14.62 8.79
CA PHE A 42 11.60 13.97 9.96
C PHE A 42 12.37 14.38 11.20
N GLU A 43 11.69 14.49 12.32
CA GLU A 43 12.33 14.71 13.60
C GLU A 43 12.90 13.42 14.19
N SER A 44 14.11 13.46 14.74
CA SER A 44 14.75 12.26 15.27
C SER A 44 13.97 11.57 16.38
N GLU A 45 13.28 12.34 17.23
CA GLU A 45 12.48 11.78 18.32
C GLU A 45 11.24 11.07 17.79
N SER A 46 10.54 11.70 16.82
CA SER A 46 9.40 11.08 16.14
C SER A 46 9.79 9.80 15.41
N VAL A 47 10.96 9.77 14.76
CA VAL A 47 11.47 8.55 14.10
C VAL A 47 11.80 7.45 15.11
N LYS A 48 12.37 7.78 16.27
CA LYS A 48 12.62 6.78 17.34
C LYS A 48 11.33 6.17 17.87
N ARG A 49 10.28 6.97 18.05
CA ARG A 49 9.00 6.53 18.62
C ARG A 49 8.13 5.78 17.60
N PHE A 50 8.06 6.27 16.37
CA PHE A 50 7.09 5.79 15.37
C PHE A 50 7.73 5.06 14.18
N GLY A 51 9.05 5.09 14.04
CA GLY A 51 9.76 4.48 12.93
C GLY A 51 9.24 4.98 11.57
N ILE A 52 8.79 4.04 10.74
CA ILE A 52 8.26 4.29 9.39
C ILE A 52 6.95 5.09 9.42
N ARG A 53 6.22 5.07 10.55
CA ARG A 53 4.97 5.81 10.73
C ARG A 53 5.17 7.24 11.22
N ALA A 54 6.41 7.68 11.40
CA ALA A 54 6.69 9.04 11.84
C ALA A 54 6.07 10.05 10.87
N LYS A 55 5.44 11.09 11.44
CA LYS A 55 4.85 12.15 10.63
C LYS A 55 5.97 13.05 10.07
N PRO A 56 5.94 13.38 8.77
CA PRO A 56 6.89 14.33 8.21
C PRO A 56 6.66 15.74 8.78
N LEU A 57 7.73 16.53 8.85
CA LEU A 57 7.65 17.92 9.30
C LEU A 57 6.87 18.78 8.30
N ASP A 58 6.09 19.74 8.82
CA ASP A 58 5.40 20.72 7.97
C ASP A 58 6.42 21.65 7.31
N PRO A 59 6.39 21.86 5.98
CA PRO A 59 7.24 22.82 5.29
C PRO A 59 7.25 24.24 5.88
N LYS A 60 6.14 24.67 6.51
CA LYS A 60 6.00 26.00 7.13
C LYS A 60 6.61 26.07 8.54
N GLN A 61 6.86 24.93 9.18
CA GLN A 61 7.39 24.85 10.54
C GLN A 61 8.87 25.23 10.60
N TYR A 62 9.25 25.93 11.68
CA TYR A 62 10.63 26.25 11.98
C TYR A 62 11.35 25.07 12.64
N LEU A 63 12.60 24.86 12.24
CA LEU A 63 13.46 23.85 12.85
C LEU A 63 13.91 24.28 14.24
N GLU A 64 13.80 23.38 15.21
CA GLU A 64 14.22 23.62 16.58
C GLU A 64 15.73 23.49 16.76
N THR A 65 16.28 24.30 17.68
CA THR A 65 17.70 24.27 18.01
C THR A 65 18.07 23.00 18.79
N LYS A 66 19.31 22.53 18.64
CA LYS A 66 19.83 21.34 19.35
C LYS A 66 19.09 20.03 19.03
N ARG A 67 18.13 20.04 18.09
CA ARG A 67 17.49 18.83 17.57
C ARG A 67 18.19 18.31 16.32
N VAL A 68 17.98 17.03 16.06
CA VAL A 68 18.45 16.34 14.86
C VAL A 68 17.26 16.03 13.98
N TYR A 69 17.38 16.35 12.70
CA TYR A 69 16.37 16.03 11.70
C TYR A 69 16.94 15.08 10.66
N PHE A 70 16.17 14.08 10.28
CA PHE A 70 16.51 13.15 9.22
C PHE A 70 15.90 13.62 7.91
N MET A 71 16.72 13.72 6.88
CA MET A 71 16.26 14.00 5.53
C MET A 71 16.22 12.69 4.75
N VAL A 72 15.02 12.26 4.38
CA VAL A 72 14.77 10.96 3.75
C VAL A 72 14.15 11.20 2.38
N GLN A 73 14.67 10.53 1.36
CA GLN A 73 14.05 10.51 0.04
C GLN A 73 12.83 9.61 0.09
N LEU A 74 11.64 10.16 -0.18
CA LEU A 74 10.46 9.31 -0.32
C LEU A 74 10.50 8.67 -1.71
N PRO A 75 10.27 7.34 -1.81
CA PRO A 75 10.10 6.72 -3.11
C PRO A 75 8.95 7.41 -3.81
N ARG A 76 9.21 7.91 -5.03
CA ARG A 76 8.13 8.41 -5.88
C ARG A 76 7.28 7.20 -6.21
N TRP A 77 6.18 7.01 -5.48
CA TRP A 77 5.11 6.16 -5.95
C TRP A 77 4.65 6.85 -7.22
N LYS A 78 5.22 6.45 -8.37
CA LYS A 78 4.57 6.70 -9.66
C LYS A 78 3.17 6.21 -9.39
N VAL A 79 2.22 7.14 -9.37
CA VAL A 79 0.80 6.82 -9.30
C VAL A 79 0.65 5.80 -10.41
N ARG A 80 0.60 4.52 -10.05
CA ARG A 80 0.00 3.53 -10.92
C ARG A 80 -1.38 4.11 -10.99
N THR A 81 -1.66 4.81 -12.09
CA THR A 81 -3.01 5.13 -12.48
C THR A 81 -3.76 3.85 -12.14
N PRO A 82 -4.80 3.91 -11.27
CA PRO A 82 -5.64 2.74 -11.11
C PRO A 82 -5.90 2.32 -12.54
N ARG A 83 -5.51 1.09 -12.90
CA ARG A 83 -5.86 0.51 -14.19
C ARG A 83 -7.37 0.40 -14.07
N ARG A 84 -8.05 1.51 -14.32
CA ARG A 84 -9.46 1.54 -14.58
C ARG A 84 -9.50 0.68 -15.81
N VAL A 85 -9.89 -0.57 -15.64
CA VAL A 85 -10.62 -1.28 -16.67
C VAL A 85 -11.95 -0.53 -16.75
N GLY A 86 -11.88 0.72 -17.20
CA GLY A 86 -13.01 1.53 -17.54
C GLY A 86 -13.35 1.06 -18.92
N LEU A 87 -14.37 0.21 -19.02
CA LEU A 87 -15.13 0.14 -20.27
C LEU A 87 -15.63 1.56 -20.51
N GLY A 88 -14.88 2.30 -21.33
CA GLY A 88 -15.23 3.63 -21.80
C GLY A 88 -16.33 3.51 -22.83
N ILE A 89 -17.48 2.95 -22.43
CA ILE A 89 -18.67 2.92 -23.25
C ILE A 89 -19.73 3.68 -22.47
N GLN A 90 -20.08 4.87 -22.97
CA GLN A 90 -21.36 5.49 -22.66
C GLN A 90 -22.45 4.62 -23.28
N VAL A 91 -22.68 3.43 -22.71
CA VAL A 91 -23.81 2.58 -23.10
C VAL A 91 -25.08 3.32 -22.71
N GLY A 92 -25.82 3.77 -23.71
CA GLY A 92 -27.10 4.45 -23.52
C GLY A 92 -28.11 3.52 -22.84
N ALA A 93 -29.12 4.07 -22.17
CA ALA A 93 -30.12 3.27 -21.45
C ALA A 93 -30.80 2.20 -22.34
N LYS A 94 -30.93 2.48 -23.64
CA LYS A 94 -31.46 1.54 -24.64
C LYS A 94 -30.55 0.33 -24.86
N GLU A 95 -29.27 0.58 -25.07
CA GLU A 95 -28.26 -0.46 -25.32
C GLU A 95 -28.02 -1.32 -24.07
N ARG A 96 -28.13 -0.70 -22.87
CA ARG A 96 -28.14 -1.43 -21.59
C ARG A 96 -29.33 -2.38 -21.48
N LEU A 97 -30.52 -1.93 -21.87
CA LEU A 97 -31.76 -2.73 -21.80
C LEU A 97 -31.77 -3.86 -22.84
N GLU A 98 -31.24 -3.64 -24.03
CA GLU A 98 -31.06 -4.68 -25.05
C GLU A 98 -30.09 -5.77 -24.55
N ASN A 99 -28.94 -5.38 -23.97
CA ASN A 99 -28.01 -6.35 -23.36
C ASN A 99 -28.64 -7.11 -22.19
N LEU A 100 -29.48 -6.45 -21.38
CA LEU A 100 -30.21 -7.09 -20.28
C LEU A 100 -31.28 -8.06 -20.81
N LYS A 101 -31.94 -7.74 -21.91
CA LYS A 101 -32.89 -8.64 -22.58
C LYS A 101 -32.18 -9.85 -23.20
N LEU A 102 -31.05 -9.64 -23.86
CA LEU A 102 -30.20 -10.73 -24.36
C LEU A 102 -29.67 -11.61 -23.22
N SER A 103 -29.41 -11.03 -22.04
CA SER A 103 -29.02 -11.82 -20.87
C SER A 103 -30.16 -12.63 -20.26
N ARG A 104 -31.43 -12.33 -20.60
CA ARG A 104 -32.63 -12.96 -20.02
C ARG A 104 -33.38 -13.88 -20.99
N SER A 105 -33.08 -13.81 -22.29
CA SER A 105 -33.52 -14.81 -23.26
C SER A 105 -32.49 -15.94 -23.31
N GLU A 106 -32.98 -17.17 -23.27
CA GLU A 106 -32.25 -18.45 -23.30
C GLU A 106 -31.79 -18.97 -21.93
N VAL A 107 -32.79 -19.49 -21.20
CA VAL A 107 -32.70 -20.83 -20.62
C VAL A 107 -32.53 -21.79 -21.81
N ASP A 108 -31.29 -22.01 -22.20
CA ASP A 108 -30.91 -23.17 -23.00
C ASP A 108 -29.83 -23.89 -22.19
N GLU A 109 -30.06 -25.18 -21.96
CA GLU A 109 -29.22 -26.07 -21.16
C GLU A 109 -27.86 -26.28 -21.84
N LYS A 110 -26.98 -25.29 -21.78
CA LYS A 110 -25.54 -25.47 -22.03
C LYS A 110 -24.75 -24.62 -21.05
N GLU A 111 -24.24 -25.32 -20.04
CA GLU A 111 -23.15 -25.00 -19.12
C GLU A 111 -22.37 -23.73 -19.47
N ARG A 112 -22.94 -22.57 -19.10
CA ARG A 112 -22.15 -21.35 -18.98
C ARG A 112 -21.33 -21.52 -17.71
N GLU A 113 -20.07 -21.91 -17.86
CA GLU A 113 -19.08 -21.85 -16.78
C GLU A 113 -18.94 -20.39 -16.34
N VAL A 114 -19.82 -19.96 -15.44
CA VAL A 114 -19.64 -18.73 -14.68
C VAL A 114 -18.39 -18.97 -13.84
N VAL A 115 -17.26 -18.43 -14.28
CA VAL A 115 -15.98 -18.55 -13.58
C VAL A 115 -16.07 -17.76 -12.26
N THR A 116 -16.63 -18.40 -11.24
CA THR A 116 -16.64 -17.90 -9.87
C THR A 116 -15.28 -18.22 -9.24
N SER A 117 -14.39 -17.24 -9.16
CA SER A 117 -13.11 -17.40 -8.45
C SER A 117 -13.33 -17.28 -6.93
N VAL A 118 -13.00 -18.35 -6.19
CA VAL A 118 -13.09 -18.37 -4.71
C VAL A 118 -11.69 -18.25 -4.10
N LYS A 119 -11.53 -17.42 -3.07
CA LYS A 119 -10.28 -17.33 -2.29
C LYS A 119 -10.40 -18.18 -1.03
N LEU A 120 -9.63 -19.25 -0.95
CA LEU A 120 -9.56 -20.12 0.22
C LEU A 120 -8.30 -19.80 1.05
N LYS A 121 -8.46 -19.77 2.38
CA LYS A 121 -7.33 -19.76 3.31
C LYS A 121 -7.12 -21.16 3.85
N LEU A 122 -6.07 -21.83 3.37
CA LEU A 122 -5.69 -23.16 3.82
C LEU A 122 -4.32 -23.10 4.52
N PRO A 123 -4.14 -23.80 5.65
CA PRO A 123 -2.81 -24.01 6.24
C PRO A 123 -1.88 -24.75 5.28
N LYS A 124 -0.59 -24.40 5.29
CA LYS A 124 0.41 -25.00 4.38
C LYS A 124 0.47 -26.53 4.46
N TRP A 125 0.45 -27.07 5.68
CA TRP A 125 0.51 -28.52 5.93
C TRP A 125 -0.69 -29.28 5.32
N GLN A 126 -1.87 -28.65 5.27
CA GLN A 126 -3.08 -29.26 4.71
C GLN A 126 -3.00 -29.33 3.19
N VAL A 127 -2.42 -28.31 2.54
CA VAL A 127 -2.19 -28.30 1.09
C VAL A 127 -1.17 -29.37 0.69
N GLU A 128 -0.08 -29.49 1.45
CA GLU A 128 0.96 -30.50 1.21
C GLU A 128 0.44 -31.93 1.38
N LYS A 129 -0.40 -32.17 2.39
CA LYS A 129 -1.06 -33.47 2.59
C LYS A 129 -1.94 -33.85 1.40
N LEU A 130 -2.79 -32.93 0.94
CA LEU A 130 -3.67 -33.15 -0.20
C LEU A 130 -2.91 -33.41 -1.49
N TRP A 131 -1.77 -32.72 -1.68
CA TRP A 131 -0.90 -32.90 -2.84
C TRP A 131 -0.21 -34.26 -2.84
N LYS A 132 0.21 -34.77 -1.67
CA LYS A 132 0.81 -36.11 -1.54
C LYS A 132 -0.20 -37.24 -1.72
N GLU A 133 -1.46 -37.01 -1.33
CA GLU A 133 -2.54 -37.98 -1.49
C GLU A 133 -3.18 -37.96 -2.89
N SER A 134 -2.82 -37.01 -3.76
CA SER A 134 -3.33 -36.93 -5.14
C SER A 134 -2.35 -37.58 -6.11
N GLU A 135 -2.85 -38.50 -6.92
CA GLU A 135 -2.09 -39.11 -8.01
C GLU A 135 -2.02 -38.19 -9.24
N SER A 136 -3.06 -37.39 -9.48
CA SER A 136 -3.13 -36.45 -10.59
C SER A 136 -3.53 -35.04 -10.18
N VAL A 137 -3.21 -34.07 -11.05
CA VAL A 137 -3.59 -32.66 -10.87
C VAL A 137 -5.13 -32.50 -10.83
N SER A 138 -5.85 -33.29 -11.63
CA SER A 138 -7.32 -33.32 -11.64
C SER A 138 -7.89 -33.81 -10.30
N ASP A 139 -7.27 -34.84 -9.69
CA ASP A 139 -7.70 -35.34 -8.39
C ASP A 139 -7.45 -34.33 -7.28
N PHE A 140 -6.33 -33.60 -7.34
CA PHE A 140 -6.06 -32.50 -6.44
C PHE A 140 -7.11 -31.40 -6.55
N TYR A 141 -7.50 -31.00 -7.77
CA TYR A 141 -8.58 -30.03 -7.99
C TYR A 141 -9.92 -30.53 -7.46
N ASN A 142 -10.26 -31.80 -7.67
CA ASN A 142 -11.50 -32.39 -7.15
C ASN A 142 -11.53 -32.41 -5.61
N LYS A 143 -10.39 -32.71 -4.97
CA LYS A 143 -10.24 -32.64 -3.50
C LYS A 143 -10.31 -31.21 -2.95
N ILE A 144 -9.78 -30.21 -3.67
CA ILE A 144 -9.97 -28.80 -3.30
C ILE A 144 -11.43 -28.40 -3.47
N ARG A 145 -12.06 -28.81 -4.57
CA ARG A 145 -13.45 -28.50 -4.88
C ARG A 145 -14.39 -29.07 -3.82
N SER A 146 -14.16 -30.29 -3.35
CA SER A 146 -14.93 -30.87 -2.25
C SER A 146 -14.76 -30.07 -0.96
N LEU A 147 -13.55 -29.61 -0.63
CA LEU A 147 -13.33 -28.73 0.52
C LEU A 147 -14.04 -27.37 0.40
N CYS A 148 -14.15 -26.80 -0.80
CA CYS A 148 -14.94 -25.58 -1.02
C CYS A 148 -16.42 -25.82 -0.73
N LEU A 149 -16.98 -26.92 -1.23
CA LEU A 149 -18.39 -27.26 -1.10
C LEU A 149 -18.76 -27.64 0.35
N LEU A 150 -17.84 -28.29 1.07
CA LEU A 150 -18.02 -28.66 2.48
C LEU A 150 -17.81 -27.49 3.46
N ASN A 151 -17.02 -26.48 3.09
CA ASN A 151 -16.77 -25.29 3.92
C ASN A 151 -17.68 -24.11 3.59
N ILE A 152 -18.76 -24.27 2.82
CA ILE A 152 -19.76 -23.21 2.68
C ILE A 152 -20.36 -23.01 4.08
N PRO A 153 -20.02 -21.92 4.81
CA PRO A 153 -20.71 -21.63 6.04
C PRO A 153 -22.11 -21.19 5.62
N ASN A 154 -23.15 -21.76 6.23
CA ASN A 154 -24.52 -21.28 6.14
C ASN A 154 -24.67 -19.88 6.79
N GLY A 155 -23.96 -18.87 6.29
CA GLY A 155 -23.97 -17.55 6.88
C GLY A 155 -22.89 -16.64 6.31
N LEU A 156 -23.19 -16.00 5.19
CA LEU A 156 -22.89 -14.58 4.93
C LEU A 156 -23.46 -14.21 3.55
N ILE A 157 -24.78 -14.00 3.55
CA ILE A 157 -25.44 -13.14 2.58
C ILE A 157 -25.05 -11.70 2.99
N ILE A 158 -24.37 -10.98 2.11
CA ILE A 158 -24.43 -9.51 2.07
C ILE A 158 -25.15 -9.16 0.77
#